data_AF-A0A7C5Q8P1-F1
#
_entry.id   AF-A0A7C5Q8P1-F1
#
_cell.length_a   1.000
_cell.length_b   1.000
_cell.length_c   1.000
_cell.angle_alpha   90.00
_cell.angle_beta   90.00
_cell.angle_gamma   90.00
#
_symmetry.space_group_name_H-M   'P 1'
#
loop_
_entity.id
_entity.type
_entity.pdbx_description
1 polymer ?
#
loop_
_entity_poly.entity_id
_entity_poly.type
_entity_poly.pdbx_seq_one_letter_code
_entity_poly.pdbx_strand_id
1 'polypeptide(L)'
;MIEVSLVREAVKQRKARSESFLGFEYLRFSDDFREIPRGTAVFQETVIWGYPHIGRIFMLERGLREQFEKPFWVEEKIDGYNVRIFTVGDRIIALSRGGYICPFTTDRVQDFIDVRFFEENPDLVLCVEVAGPENPYIEESPPFVTEDVGFFVFDVMRKDRRDFLGHREKLSLLEKYALPGVEVFGRFTPEDTEQIKRLLLQLDREQREGVVFKEDSERGRRAKYITSYANLNDIRITARNMLQLPPEYYTNRILRIVLFMEEEGVERTEHLYGELGKAFIEGLFSAIEQYRKEHRVYRTFRCRFRSRENALALMELLHRTSKHIQVVERELKKEGDYWILSFDKIFLNMTGLLGHLLGGGLVFD
;
A
#
# COMPACT_ATOMS: atom_id res chain seq x y z
N MET A 1 -23.24 7.04 -11.39
CA MET A 1 -23.78 7.50 -10.09
C MET A 1 -24.18 6.30 -9.24
N ILE A 2 -23.98 6.36 -7.92
CA ILE A 2 -24.41 5.31 -6.99
C ILE A 2 -25.87 5.58 -6.60
N GLU A 3 -26.72 4.56 -6.61
CA GLU A 3 -28.13 4.71 -6.20
C GLU A 3 -28.27 5.09 -4.72
N VAL A 4 -29.15 6.06 -4.42
CA VAL A 4 -29.41 6.55 -3.05
C VAL A 4 -29.94 5.44 -2.13
N SER A 5 -30.78 4.54 -2.66
CA SER A 5 -31.27 3.36 -1.96
C SER A 5 -30.13 2.49 -1.44
N LEU A 6 -29.13 2.24 -2.28
CA LEU A 6 -27.96 1.42 -2.00
C LEU A 6 -27.04 2.09 -0.96
N VAL A 7 -26.86 3.42 -1.04
CA VAL A 7 -26.15 4.19 0.00
C VAL A 7 -26.84 4.06 1.36
N ARG A 8 -28.17 4.23 1.43
CA ARG A 8 -28.93 4.11 2.68
C ARG A 8 -28.79 2.72 3.29
N GLU A 9 -28.83 1.68 2.45
CA GLU A 9 -28.62 0.30 2.87
C GLU A 9 -27.19 0.07 3.41
N ALA A 10 -26.16 0.57 2.71
CA ALA A 10 -24.77 0.47 3.14
C ALA A 10 -24.52 1.14 4.49
N VAL A 11 -25.11 2.31 4.73
CA VAL A 11 -25.03 3.01 6.03
C VAL A 11 -25.73 2.20 7.12
N LYS A 12 -26.94 1.69 6.87
CA LYS A 12 -27.69 0.84 7.82
C LYS A 12 -26.89 -0.41 8.21
N GLN A 13 -26.17 -1.02 7.26
CA GLN A 13 -25.33 -2.18 7.48
C GLN A 13 -23.91 -1.85 7.99
N ARG A 14 -23.62 -0.58 8.29
CA ARG A 14 -22.31 -0.09 8.74
C ARG A 14 -21.16 -0.37 7.75
N LYS A 15 -21.50 -0.49 6.46
CA LYS A 15 -20.58 -0.65 5.33
C LYS A 15 -20.15 0.69 4.73
N ALA A 16 -20.91 1.75 4.99
CA ALA A 16 -20.54 3.14 4.71
C ALA A 16 -20.70 4.03 5.95
N ARG A 17 -19.90 5.10 6.05
CA ARG A 17 -19.88 6.04 7.18
C ARG A 17 -19.75 7.46 6.68
N SER A 18 -20.48 8.38 7.30
CA SER A 18 -20.23 9.81 7.11
C SER A 18 -18.95 10.20 7.83
N GLU A 19 -18.12 10.98 7.16
CA GLU A 19 -16.85 11.48 7.65
C GLU A 19 -16.86 13.00 7.58
N SER A 20 -16.25 13.64 8.57
CA SER A 20 -15.92 15.06 8.54
C SER A 20 -14.46 15.22 8.93
N PHE A 21 -13.64 15.69 8.00
CA PHE A 21 -12.19 15.77 8.21
C PHE A 21 -11.54 16.82 7.29
N LEU A 22 -10.61 17.62 7.83
CA LEU A 22 -9.94 18.73 7.13
C LEU A 22 -10.89 19.71 6.39
N GLY A 23 -12.08 19.92 6.96
CA GLY A 23 -13.13 20.79 6.41
C GLY A 23 -13.95 20.17 5.28
N PHE A 24 -13.82 18.86 5.03
CA PHE A 24 -14.63 18.14 4.05
C PHE A 24 -15.63 17.23 4.74
N GLU A 25 -16.85 17.24 4.23
CA GLU A 25 -17.88 16.25 4.56
C GLU A 25 -18.06 15.29 3.38
N TYR A 26 -17.98 14.00 3.67
CA TYR A 26 -18.09 12.97 2.63
C TYR A 26 -18.59 11.66 3.20
N LEU A 27 -19.17 10.83 2.35
CA LEU A 27 -19.50 9.45 2.69
C LEU A 27 -18.34 8.54 2.28
N ARG A 28 -17.94 7.62 3.14
CA ARG A 28 -16.85 6.67 2.90
C ARG A 28 -17.34 5.23 3.06
N PHE A 29 -17.09 4.40 2.05
CA PHE A 29 -17.32 2.95 2.13
C PHE A 29 -16.17 2.28 2.89
N SER A 30 -16.45 1.81 4.11
CA SER A 30 -15.44 1.22 4.99
C SER A 30 -15.07 -0.22 4.63
N ASP A 31 -15.96 -0.91 3.92
CA ASP A 31 -15.85 -2.29 3.43
C ASP A 31 -16.37 -2.36 1.99
N ASP A 32 -16.10 -3.49 1.31
CA ASP A 32 -16.77 -3.82 0.05
C ASP A 32 -18.28 -3.98 0.31
N PHE A 33 -19.10 -3.46 -0.59
CA PHE A 33 -20.54 -3.58 -0.54
C PHE A 33 -21.12 -3.76 -1.94
N ARG A 34 -21.57 -4.99 -2.24
CA ARG A 34 -22.00 -5.38 -3.60
C ARG A 34 -20.89 -5.08 -4.60
N GLU A 35 -21.18 -4.38 -5.69
CA GLU A 35 -20.17 -3.95 -6.66
C GLU A 35 -19.37 -2.68 -6.26
N ILE A 36 -19.57 -2.13 -5.06
CA ILE A 36 -18.85 -0.94 -4.58
C ILE A 36 -17.62 -1.38 -3.78
N PRO A 37 -16.39 -1.09 -4.27
CA PRO A 37 -15.18 -1.44 -3.56
C PRO A 37 -14.98 -0.55 -2.33
N ARG A 38 -14.37 -1.13 -1.30
CA ARG A 38 -13.86 -0.46 -0.11
C ARG A 38 -13.03 0.77 -0.49
N GLY A 39 -13.20 1.83 0.27
CA GLY A 39 -12.50 3.09 0.07
C GLY A 39 -13.13 4.00 -0.98
N THR A 40 -14.26 3.60 -1.59
CA THR A 40 -15.09 4.53 -2.36
C THR A 40 -15.53 5.69 -1.47
N ALA A 41 -15.40 6.91 -1.96
CA ALA A 41 -15.76 8.14 -1.27
C ALA A 41 -16.72 8.97 -2.12
N VAL A 42 -17.71 9.60 -1.49
CA VAL A 42 -18.71 10.45 -2.15
C VAL A 42 -18.66 11.84 -1.54
N PHE A 43 -18.21 12.81 -2.33
CA PHE A 43 -18.15 14.23 -1.99
C PHE A 43 -19.29 14.94 -2.70
N GLN A 44 -20.34 15.31 -1.95
CA GLN A 44 -21.58 15.84 -2.55
C GLN A 44 -22.13 14.90 -3.63
N GLU A 45 -22.05 15.29 -4.91
CA GLU A 45 -22.49 14.48 -6.06
C GLU A 45 -21.36 13.73 -6.76
N THR A 46 -20.09 14.00 -6.41
CA THR A 46 -18.91 13.40 -7.04
C THR A 46 -18.48 12.12 -6.32
N VAL A 47 -18.36 11.03 -7.07
CA VAL A 47 -17.88 9.74 -6.59
C VAL A 47 -16.42 9.53 -6.97
N ILE A 48 -15.61 9.22 -5.96
CA ILE A 48 -14.25 8.74 -6.12
C ILE A 48 -14.22 7.26 -5.77
N TRP A 49 -14.23 6.43 -6.81
CA TRP A 49 -14.27 4.98 -6.67
C TRP A 49 -13.04 4.45 -5.94
N GLY A 50 -13.26 3.48 -5.04
CA GLY A 50 -12.21 2.70 -4.40
C GLY A 50 -11.33 2.04 -5.45
N TYR A 51 -10.01 2.13 -5.32
CA TYR A 51 -9.14 1.38 -6.23
C TYR A 51 -9.44 -0.12 -6.05
N PRO A 52 -9.66 -0.89 -7.12
CA PRO A 52 -10.10 -2.29 -7.04
C PRO A 52 -9.02 -3.22 -6.48
N HIS A 53 -9.41 -4.44 -6.09
CA HIS A 53 -8.45 -5.48 -5.73
C HIS A 53 -7.75 -6.01 -6.99
N ILE A 54 -6.42 -6.08 -6.97
CA ILE A 54 -5.63 -6.76 -8.01
C ILE A 54 -5.41 -8.20 -7.58
N GLY A 55 -5.85 -9.14 -8.43
CA GLY A 55 -5.65 -10.58 -8.24
C GLY A 55 -4.17 -10.94 -8.26
N ARG A 56 -3.81 -12.03 -7.56
CA ARG A 56 -2.44 -12.53 -7.52
C ARG A 56 -2.36 -13.85 -8.27
N ILE A 57 -1.33 -13.99 -9.11
CA ILE A 57 -0.93 -15.28 -9.65
C ILE A 57 0.23 -15.83 -8.81
N PHE A 58 0.21 -17.13 -8.54
CA PHE A 58 1.23 -17.81 -7.71
C PHE A 58 2.22 -18.60 -8.57
N MET A 59 1.73 -19.18 -9.67
CA MET A 59 2.54 -19.76 -10.74
C MET A 59 2.61 -18.72 -11.86
N LEU A 60 3.80 -18.24 -12.18
CA LEU A 60 4.00 -17.22 -13.18
C LEU A 60 3.59 -17.70 -14.57
N GLU A 61 4.16 -18.81 -15.06
CA GLU A 61 3.94 -19.27 -16.44
C GLU A 61 2.49 -19.63 -16.69
N ARG A 62 1.93 -20.47 -15.81
CA ARG A 62 0.53 -20.90 -15.91
C ARG A 62 -0.42 -19.74 -15.64
N GLY A 63 -0.09 -18.86 -14.69
CA GLY A 63 -0.89 -17.70 -14.36
C GLY A 63 -0.95 -16.69 -15.50
N LEU A 64 0.15 -16.41 -16.19
CA LEU A 64 0.16 -15.50 -17.33
C LEU A 64 -0.69 -16.03 -18.49
N ARG A 65 -0.55 -17.32 -18.84
CA ARG A 65 -1.35 -17.95 -19.90
C ARG A 65 -2.85 -18.01 -19.58
N GLU A 66 -3.21 -18.29 -18.34
CA GLU A 66 -4.61 -18.39 -17.93
C GLU A 66 -5.30 -17.01 -17.83
N GLN A 67 -4.56 -15.98 -17.40
CA GLN A 67 -5.16 -14.70 -17.06
C GLN A 67 -5.15 -13.69 -18.22
N PHE A 68 -4.27 -13.84 -19.20
CA PHE A 68 -4.08 -12.86 -20.27
C PHE A 68 -4.25 -13.48 -21.65
N GLU A 69 -5.26 -13.01 -22.37
CA GLU A 69 -5.54 -13.40 -23.76
C GLU A 69 -4.98 -12.39 -24.77
N LYS A 70 -4.59 -11.21 -24.27
CA LYS A 70 -4.01 -10.11 -25.03
C LYS A 70 -2.64 -9.74 -24.46
N PRO A 71 -1.81 -9.00 -25.22
CA PRO A 71 -0.57 -8.46 -24.68
C PRO A 71 -0.84 -7.60 -23.44
N PHE A 72 0.14 -7.52 -22.56
CA PHE A 72 0.04 -6.79 -21.30
C PHE A 72 1.31 -5.98 -21.04
N TRP A 73 1.14 -4.88 -20.33
CA TRP A 73 2.23 -4.08 -19.80
C TRP A 73 2.70 -4.66 -18.47
N VAL A 74 4.02 -4.66 -18.27
CA VAL A 74 4.65 -5.07 -17.01
C VAL A 74 5.21 -3.81 -16.35
N GLU A 75 4.63 -3.44 -15.21
CA GLU A 75 5.06 -2.31 -14.39
C GLU A 75 5.68 -2.81 -13.09
N GLU A 76 6.65 -2.06 -12.55
CA GLU A 76 7.11 -2.28 -11.19
C GLU A 76 5.96 -2.16 -10.21
N LYS A 77 5.89 -3.13 -9.28
CA LYS A 77 5.12 -2.97 -8.07
C LYS A 77 6.00 -2.30 -7.02
N ILE A 78 5.72 -1.04 -6.73
CA ILE A 78 6.35 -0.31 -5.63
C ILE A 78 5.73 -0.74 -4.31
N ASP A 79 6.58 -0.99 -3.31
CA ASP A 79 6.12 -1.23 -1.94
C ASP A 79 6.01 0.08 -1.17
N GLY A 80 4.77 0.45 -0.86
CA GLY A 80 4.42 1.70 -0.21
C GLY A 80 2.96 1.66 0.16
N TYR A 81 2.29 2.82 0.08
CA TYR A 81 0.85 2.87 0.27
C TYR A 81 0.13 3.55 -0.89
N ASN A 82 -1.00 2.93 -1.25
CA ASN A 82 -1.89 3.37 -2.31
C ASN A 82 -2.65 4.65 -1.94
N VAL A 83 -2.59 5.62 -2.85
CA VAL A 83 -3.23 6.92 -2.75
C VAL A 83 -4.01 7.25 -4.03
N ARG A 84 -5.16 7.90 -3.86
CA ARG A 84 -5.91 8.56 -4.95
C ARG A 84 -5.90 10.07 -4.75
N ILE A 85 -5.35 10.81 -5.71
CA ILE A 85 -5.19 12.27 -5.65
C ILE A 85 -6.08 12.93 -6.70
N PHE A 86 -6.85 13.93 -6.28
CA PHE A 86 -7.83 14.61 -7.13
C PHE A 86 -8.21 15.97 -6.52
N THR A 87 -8.96 16.77 -7.28
CA THR A 87 -9.50 18.06 -6.83
C THR A 87 -10.91 17.94 -6.29
N VAL A 88 -11.21 18.69 -5.22
CA VAL A 88 -12.57 18.98 -4.75
C VAL A 88 -12.68 20.48 -4.55
N GLY A 89 -13.49 21.14 -5.38
CA GLY A 89 -13.43 22.60 -5.51
C GLY A 89 -12.05 23.03 -6.04
N ASP A 90 -11.42 23.96 -5.34
CA ASP A 90 -10.08 24.50 -5.61
C ASP A 90 -8.96 23.76 -4.86
N ARG A 91 -9.28 22.73 -4.06
CA ARG A 91 -8.32 22.03 -3.21
C ARG A 91 -7.94 20.68 -3.80
N ILE A 92 -6.64 20.40 -3.85
CA ILE A 92 -6.10 19.06 -4.14
C ILE A 92 -6.10 18.26 -2.84
N ILE A 93 -6.68 17.07 -2.86
CA ILE A 93 -6.72 16.17 -1.71
C ILE A 93 -6.28 14.75 -2.10
N ALA A 94 -5.79 14.01 -1.11
CA ALA A 94 -5.32 12.65 -1.26
C ALA A 94 -6.12 11.69 -0.36
N LEU A 95 -6.72 10.67 -0.96
CA LEU A 95 -7.37 9.57 -0.23
C LEU A 95 -6.44 8.37 -0.11
N SER A 96 -6.35 7.83 1.10
CA SER A 96 -5.78 6.49 1.33
C SER A 96 -6.62 5.40 0.64
N ARG A 97 -6.07 4.18 0.60
CA ARG A 97 -6.80 2.98 0.16
C ARG A 97 -8.13 2.77 0.88
N GLY A 98 -8.20 3.09 2.18
CA GLY A 98 -9.42 2.98 2.99
C GLY A 98 -10.45 4.10 2.77
N GLY A 99 -10.13 5.06 1.90
CA GLY A 99 -10.97 6.21 1.59
C GLY A 99 -10.88 7.35 2.60
N TYR A 100 -9.91 7.33 3.52
CA TYR A 100 -9.67 8.48 4.42
C TYR A 100 -8.86 9.56 3.69
N ILE A 101 -9.23 10.83 3.86
CA ILE A 101 -8.36 11.97 3.49
C ILE A 101 -7.09 11.88 4.33
N CYS A 102 -5.94 11.74 3.67
CA CYS A 102 -4.63 11.61 4.30
C CYS A 102 -4.00 13.00 4.47
N PRO A 103 -3.80 13.50 5.70
CA PRO A 103 -3.19 14.81 5.94
C PRO A 103 -1.77 14.88 5.39
N PHE A 104 -0.96 13.86 5.67
CA PHE A 104 0.41 13.77 5.17
C PHE A 104 0.47 13.82 3.65
N THR A 105 -0.25 12.95 2.95
CA THR A 105 -0.14 12.93 1.49
C THR A 105 -0.72 14.20 0.86
N THR A 106 -1.83 14.72 1.40
CA THR A 106 -2.45 15.97 0.91
C THR A 106 -1.50 17.16 1.05
N ASP A 107 -0.78 17.23 2.17
CA ASP A 107 0.23 18.26 2.45
C ASP A 107 1.43 18.19 1.48
N ARG A 108 1.81 16.97 1.08
CA ARG A 108 3.01 16.70 0.29
C ARG A 108 2.81 16.61 -1.22
N VAL A 109 1.57 16.60 -1.74
CA VAL A 109 1.31 16.41 -3.18
C VAL A 109 2.12 17.37 -4.05
N GLN A 110 2.13 18.66 -3.70
CA GLN A 110 2.75 19.72 -4.51
C GLN A 110 4.28 19.65 -4.57
N ASP A 111 4.91 18.81 -3.73
CA ASP A 111 6.35 18.57 -3.80
C ASP A 111 6.73 17.67 -4.97
N PHE A 112 5.78 16.85 -5.44
CA PHE A 112 6.05 15.76 -6.38
C PHE A 112 5.18 15.81 -7.63
N ILE A 113 4.02 16.47 -7.57
CA ILE A 113 3.03 16.50 -8.65
C ILE A 113 2.76 17.96 -9.02
N ASP A 114 2.97 18.29 -10.30
CA ASP A 114 2.67 19.59 -10.86
C ASP A 114 1.16 19.87 -10.81
N VAL A 115 0.78 20.99 -10.19
CA VAL A 115 -0.61 21.43 -10.04
C VAL A 115 -1.32 21.64 -11.37
N ARG A 116 -0.59 21.97 -12.44
CA ARG A 116 -1.14 22.14 -13.80
C ARG A 116 -1.89 20.91 -14.30
N PHE A 117 -1.48 19.71 -13.86
CA PHE A 117 -2.20 18.48 -14.19
C PHE A 117 -3.67 18.57 -13.76
N PHE A 118 -3.92 19.02 -12.54
CA PHE A 118 -5.26 19.07 -11.96
C PHE A 118 -6.09 20.25 -12.48
N GLU A 119 -5.43 21.36 -12.82
CA GLU A 119 -6.07 22.53 -13.43
C GLU A 119 -6.58 22.21 -14.85
N GLU A 120 -5.76 21.52 -15.64
CA GLU A 120 -6.11 21.13 -17.02
C GLU A 120 -6.99 19.88 -17.09
N ASN A 121 -6.95 19.01 -16.08
CA ASN A 121 -7.68 17.74 -16.05
C ASN A 121 -8.47 17.55 -14.73
N PRO A 122 -9.45 18.43 -14.42
CA PRO A 122 -10.16 18.40 -13.16
C PRO A 122 -11.05 17.17 -12.97
N ASP A 123 -11.34 16.40 -14.02
CA ASP A 123 -12.09 15.15 -13.95
C ASP A 123 -11.24 13.92 -13.62
N LEU A 124 -9.90 14.03 -13.68
CA LEU A 124 -8.99 12.92 -13.47
C LEU A 124 -8.62 12.72 -12.00
N VAL A 125 -8.29 11.47 -11.67
CA VAL A 125 -7.82 11.02 -10.36
C VAL A 125 -6.51 10.27 -10.57
N LEU A 126 -5.41 10.78 -10.04
CA LEU A 126 -4.13 10.06 -10.05
C LEU A 126 -4.15 8.94 -9.02
N CYS A 127 -3.79 7.73 -9.44
CA CYS A 127 -3.53 6.61 -8.54
C CYS A 127 -2.01 6.47 -8.37
N VAL A 128 -1.55 6.69 -7.15
CA VAL A 128 -0.15 6.90 -6.83
C VAL A 128 0.26 5.97 -5.70
N GLU A 129 1.43 5.36 -5.81
CA GLU A 129 2.08 4.71 -4.69
C GLU A 129 3.00 5.73 -4.04
N VAL A 130 2.85 5.96 -2.74
CA VAL A 130 3.77 6.80 -1.98
C VAL A 130 4.65 5.88 -1.14
N ALA A 131 5.96 5.99 -1.33
CA ALA A 131 6.94 5.06 -0.79
C ALA A 131 8.23 5.79 -0.39
N GLY A 132 8.89 5.33 0.66
CA GLY A 132 10.11 5.96 1.18
C GLY A 132 10.27 5.73 2.68
N PRO A 133 11.48 5.92 3.23
CA PRO A 133 11.77 5.59 4.63
C PRO A 133 11.08 6.55 5.62
N GLU A 134 10.58 7.70 5.17
CA GLU A 134 9.96 8.71 6.04
C GLU A 134 8.45 8.89 5.77
N ASN A 135 7.74 7.78 5.54
CA ASN A 135 6.28 7.77 5.43
C ASN A 135 5.62 7.32 6.76
N PRO A 136 4.35 7.68 7.03
CA PRO A 136 3.72 7.38 8.33
C PRO A 136 3.03 6.01 8.42
N TYR A 137 3.06 5.18 7.37
CA TYR A 137 2.23 3.98 7.27
C TYR A 137 3.04 2.68 7.21
N ILE A 138 4.03 2.63 6.33
CA ILE A 138 4.81 1.44 5.97
C ILE A 138 6.24 1.63 6.45
N GLU A 139 6.81 0.57 7.03
CA GLU A 139 8.20 0.59 7.51
C GLU A 139 9.20 0.38 6.38
N GLU A 140 8.84 -0.46 5.41
CA GLU A 140 9.70 -0.76 4.27
C GLU A 140 9.74 0.43 3.31
N SER A 141 10.82 0.49 2.57
CA SER A 141 11.05 1.47 1.53
C SER A 141 11.69 0.77 0.35
N PRO A 142 11.32 1.13 -0.90
CA PRO A 142 12.11 0.75 -2.05
C PRO A 142 13.55 1.24 -1.86
N PRO A 143 14.56 0.43 -2.21
CA PRO A 143 15.96 0.72 -1.90
C PRO A 143 16.51 1.96 -2.62
N PHE A 144 15.86 2.39 -3.69
CA PHE A 144 16.21 3.59 -4.45
C PHE A 144 15.63 4.90 -3.88
N VAL A 145 14.73 4.82 -2.87
CA VAL A 145 14.30 6.00 -2.11
C VAL A 145 15.04 5.97 -0.77
N THR A 146 16.10 6.76 -0.66
CA THR A 146 17.02 6.73 0.49
C THR A 146 16.65 7.71 1.60
N GLU A 147 15.82 8.71 1.30
CA GLU A 147 15.29 9.68 2.27
C GLU A 147 13.87 10.11 1.89
N ASP A 148 13.17 10.74 2.83
CA ASP A 148 11.81 11.26 2.64
C ASP A 148 10.83 10.23 2.02
N VAL A 149 10.10 10.63 0.98
CA VAL A 149 9.17 9.83 0.19
C VAL A 149 9.29 10.18 -1.29
N GLY A 150 8.90 9.25 -2.14
CA GLY A 150 8.63 9.45 -3.57
C GLY A 150 7.16 9.13 -3.89
N PHE A 151 6.66 9.75 -4.95
CA PHE A 151 5.33 9.52 -5.50
C PHE A 151 5.48 8.81 -6.84
N PHE A 152 4.78 7.71 -7.05
CA PHE A 152 4.89 6.91 -8.27
C PHE A 152 3.50 6.64 -8.86
N VAL A 153 3.14 7.38 -9.91
CA VAL A 153 1.87 7.23 -10.61
C VAL A 153 1.87 5.90 -11.37
N PHE A 154 0.89 5.04 -11.06
CA PHE A 154 0.74 3.76 -11.75
C PHE A 154 -0.56 3.66 -12.55
N ASP A 155 -1.61 4.40 -12.20
CA ASP A 155 -2.88 4.44 -12.95
C ASP A 155 -3.50 5.84 -12.90
N VAL A 156 -4.43 6.10 -13.82
CA VAL A 156 -5.29 7.29 -13.81
C VAL A 156 -6.73 6.84 -13.94
N MET A 157 -7.58 7.28 -13.03
CA MET A 157 -9.03 7.05 -13.03
C MET A 157 -9.77 8.34 -13.41
N ARG A 158 -11.06 8.23 -13.70
CA ARG A 158 -11.96 9.38 -13.83
C ARG A 158 -12.93 9.45 -12.67
N LYS A 159 -13.27 10.66 -12.24
CA LYS A 159 -14.39 10.90 -11.31
C LYS A 159 -15.65 10.24 -11.87
N ASP A 160 -16.46 9.67 -10.96
CA ASP A 160 -17.72 9.02 -11.26
C ASP A 160 -17.65 7.74 -12.10
N ARG A 161 -16.46 7.31 -12.54
CA ARG A 161 -16.26 6.08 -13.32
C ARG A 161 -15.32 5.08 -12.64
N ARG A 162 -15.51 3.80 -12.97
CA ARG A 162 -14.76 2.67 -12.38
C ARG A 162 -13.60 2.20 -13.25
N ASP A 163 -13.58 2.62 -14.50
CA ASP A 163 -12.53 2.29 -15.47
C ASP A 163 -11.27 3.12 -15.24
N PHE A 164 -10.20 2.65 -15.88
CA PHE A 164 -8.91 3.33 -15.93
C PHE A 164 -8.71 3.90 -17.32
N LEU A 165 -7.91 4.96 -17.42
CA LEU A 165 -7.40 5.39 -18.73
C LEU A 165 -6.58 4.26 -19.38
N GLY A 166 -6.56 4.27 -20.72
CA GLY A 166 -5.71 3.34 -21.46
C GLY A 166 -4.24 3.53 -21.11
N HIS A 167 -3.44 2.47 -21.13
CA HIS A 167 -2.05 2.56 -20.67
C HIS A 167 -1.24 3.59 -21.47
N ARG A 168 -1.44 3.70 -22.79
CA ARG A 168 -0.79 4.73 -23.63
C ARG A 168 -1.23 6.14 -23.27
N GLU A 169 -2.52 6.35 -22.99
CA GLU A 169 -3.04 7.65 -22.54
C GLU A 169 -2.42 8.06 -21.20
N LYS A 170 -2.28 7.11 -20.26
CA LYS A 170 -1.53 7.32 -19.02
C LYS A 170 -0.09 7.76 -19.32
N LEU A 171 0.66 7.03 -20.15
CA LEU A 171 2.05 7.38 -20.45
C LEU A 171 2.19 8.78 -21.06
N SER A 172 1.29 9.16 -21.97
CA SER A 172 1.27 10.51 -22.54
C SER A 172 1.01 11.61 -21.50
N LEU A 173 0.17 11.36 -20.49
CA LEU A 173 -0.05 12.29 -19.37
C LEU A 173 1.20 12.40 -18.49
N LEU A 174 1.83 11.26 -18.17
CA LEU A 174 3.07 11.23 -17.39
C LEU A 174 4.17 12.05 -18.07
N GLU A 175 4.34 11.89 -19.38
CA GLU A 175 5.30 12.67 -20.16
C GLU A 175 4.93 14.16 -20.22
N LYS A 176 3.68 14.49 -20.57
CA LYS A 176 3.21 15.88 -20.74
C LYS A 176 3.43 16.72 -19.48
N TYR A 177 3.16 16.17 -18.31
CA TYR A 177 3.24 16.89 -17.03
C TYR A 177 4.48 16.52 -16.20
N ALA A 178 5.41 15.74 -16.78
CA ALA A 178 6.58 15.21 -16.08
C ALA A 178 6.24 14.53 -14.74
N LEU A 179 5.13 13.76 -14.72
CA LEU A 179 4.69 13.07 -13.52
C LEU A 179 5.62 11.89 -13.22
N PRO A 180 6.04 11.70 -11.96
CA PRO A 180 6.85 10.56 -11.58
C PRO A 180 6.02 9.28 -11.67
N GLY A 181 6.31 8.43 -12.64
CA GLY A 181 5.63 7.15 -12.87
C GLY A 181 6.38 5.97 -12.26
N VAL A 182 5.68 4.85 -12.08
CA VAL A 182 6.36 3.55 -11.86
C VAL A 182 7.16 3.13 -13.08
N GLU A 183 8.23 2.35 -12.89
CA GLU A 183 9.02 1.82 -14.01
C GLU A 183 8.15 0.90 -14.89
N VAL A 184 8.26 1.06 -16.20
CA VAL A 184 7.58 0.23 -17.20
C VAL A 184 8.62 -0.62 -17.91
N PHE A 185 8.63 -1.92 -17.62
CA PHE A 185 9.61 -2.85 -18.19
C PHE A 185 9.31 -3.20 -19.65
N GLY A 186 8.08 -2.96 -20.09
CA GLY A 186 7.67 -3.11 -21.48
C GLY A 186 6.32 -3.76 -21.64
N ARG A 187 6.03 -4.13 -22.90
CA ARG A 187 4.81 -4.79 -23.32
C ARG A 187 5.14 -6.20 -23.78
N PHE A 188 4.49 -7.18 -23.18
CA PHE A 188 4.80 -8.60 -23.32
C PHE A 188 3.56 -9.39 -23.71
N THR A 189 3.75 -10.65 -24.10
CA THR A 189 2.69 -11.64 -24.25
C THR A 189 2.95 -12.84 -23.31
N PRO A 190 1.98 -13.76 -23.13
CA PRO A 190 2.19 -14.95 -22.31
C PRO A 190 3.39 -15.82 -22.75
N GLU A 191 3.79 -15.73 -24.02
CA GLU A 191 4.95 -16.43 -24.58
C GLU A 191 6.29 -15.87 -24.07
N ASP A 192 6.33 -14.63 -23.58
CA ASP A 192 7.55 -13.98 -23.09
C ASP A 192 7.91 -14.36 -21.63
N THR A 193 7.30 -15.42 -21.09
CA THR A 193 7.46 -15.82 -19.68
C THR A 193 8.92 -15.91 -19.24
N GLU A 194 9.82 -16.44 -20.07
CA GLU A 194 11.25 -16.54 -19.74
C GLU A 194 11.95 -15.19 -19.57
N GLN A 195 11.51 -14.16 -20.33
CA GLN A 195 12.03 -12.81 -20.16
C GLN A 195 11.54 -12.21 -18.82
N ILE A 196 10.27 -12.45 -18.48
CA ILE A 196 9.65 -11.99 -17.24
C ILE A 196 10.27 -12.68 -16.02
N LYS A 197 10.60 -13.98 -16.12
CA LYS A 197 11.34 -14.70 -15.06
C LYS A 197 12.70 -14.05 -14.78
N ARG A 198 13.48 -13.78 -15.82
CA ARG A 198 14.79 -13.10 -15.67
C ARG A 198 14.66 -11.73 -15.03
N LEU A 199 13.65 -10.96 -15.42
CA LEU A 199 13.31 -9.69 -14.79
C LEU A 199 12.99 -9.88 -13.30
N LEU A 200 12.10 -10.80 -12.94
CA LEU A 200 11.73 -11.06 -11.54
C LEU A 200 12.92 -11.50 -10.68
N LEU A 201 13.82 -12.33 -11.22
CA LEU A 201 15.07 -12.72 -10.54
C LEU A 201 16.05 -11.56 -10.38
N GLN A 202 16.03 -10.57 -11.27
CA GLN A 202 16.77 -9.33 -11.09
C GLN A 202 16.14 -8.48 -9.99
N LEU A 203 14.82 -8.26 -10.04
CA LEU A 203 14.08 -7.51 -9.02
C LEU A 203 14.26 -8.10 -7.62
N ASP A 204 14.25 -9.44 -7.51
CA ASP A 204 14.48 -10.15 -6.25
C ASP A 204 15.87 -9.85 -5.67
N ARG A 205 16.93 -9.90 -6.50
CA ARG A 205 18.29 -9.53 -6.12
C ARG A 205 18.45 -8.06 -5.75
N GLU A 206 17.69 -7.20 -6.43
CA GLU A 206 17.61 -5.76 -6.17
C GLU A 206 16.70 -5.41 -4.99
N GLN A 207 16.13 -6.40 -4.28
CA GLN A 207 15.25 -6.20 -3.13
C GLN A 207 13.96 -5.41 -3.46
N ARG A 208 13.45 -5.56 -4.68
CA ARG A 208 12.22 -4.93 -5.18
C ARG A 208 11.02 -5.85 -5.01
N GLU A 209 9.83 -5.27 -4.88
CA GLU A 209 8.64 -6.03 -4.45
C GLU A 209 8.14 -7.01 -5.50
N GLY A 210 8.14 -6.60 -6.77
CA GLY A 210 7.67 -7.42 -7.88
C GLY A 210 7.04 -6.59 -8.99
N VAL A 211 6.01 -7.13 -9.63
CA VAL A 211 5.40 -6.52 -10.82
C VAL A 211 3.88 -6.57 -10.80
N VAL A 212 3.28 -5.63 -11.53
CA VAL A 212 1.87 -5.65 -11.90
C VAL A 212 1.75 -5.82 -13.42
N PHE A 213 1.01 -6.83 -13.83
CA PHE A 213 0.63 -7.10 -15.21
C PHE A 213 -0.69 -6.39 -15.52
N LYS A 214 -0.72 -5.62 -16.61
CA LYS A 214 -1.90 -4.85 -17.03
C LYS A 214 -2.23 -5.15 -18.49
N GLU A 215 -3.32 -5.86 -18.73
CA GLU A 215 -3.75 -6.22 -20.08
C GLU A 215 -4.01 -4.97 -20.92
N ASP A 216 -3.47 -4.95 -22.14
CA ASP A 216 -3.62 -3.88 -23.12
C ASP A 216 -4.90 -4.12 -23.94
N SER A 217 -6.04 -4.07 -23.24
CA SER A 217 -7.38 -4.36 -23.79
C SER A 217 -8.46 -3.56 -23.05
N GLU A 218 -9.67 -3.48 -23.62
CA GLU A 218 -10.83 -2.88 -22.93
C GLU A 218 -11.24 -3.63 -21.65
N ARG A 219 -11.01 -4.96 -21.61
CA ARG A 219 -11.22 -5.77 -20.39
C ARG A 219 -10.30 -5.33 -19.26
N GLY A 220 -9.10 -4.85 -19.59
CA GLY A 220 -8.14 -4.29 -18.64
C GLY A 220 -7.82 -5.25 -17.47
N ARG A 221 -7.67 -6.55 -17.75
CA ARG A 221 -7.34 -7.54 -16.72
C ARG A 221 -6.02 -7.15 -16.03
N ARG A 222 -5.96 -7.33 -14.71
CA ARG A 222 -4.78 -7.00 -13.90
C ARG A 222 -4.42 -8.18 -13.01
N ALA A 223 -3.14 -8.47 -12.92
CA ALA A 223 -2.59 -9.45 -11.99
C ALA A 223 -1.29 -8.91 -11.38
N LYS A 224 -0.90 -9.43 -10.23
CA LYS A 224 0.40 -9.11 -9.61
C LYS A 224 1.16 -10.38 -9.25
N TYR A 225 2.48 -10.28 -9.26
CA TYR A 225 3.41 -11.31 -8.83
C TYR A 225 4.50 -10.66 -7.98
N ILE A 226 4.89 -11.33 -6.89
CA ILE A 226 5.74 -10.79 -5.83
C ILE A 226 7.01 -11.62 -5.75
N THR A 227 8.16 -10.97 -5.59
CA THR A 227 9.47 -11.63 -5.47
C THR A 227 9.56 -12.48 -4.20
N SER A 228 10.50 -13.42 -4.18
CA SER A 228 10.75 -14.26 -3.00
C SER A 228 11.28 -13.42 -1.84
N TYR A 229 12.17 -12.46 -2.13
CA TYR A 229 12.68 -11.45 -1.23
C TYR A 229 11.54 -10.73 -0.50
N ALA A 230 10.58 -10.17 -1.23
CA ALA A 230 9.50 -9.37 -0.63
C ALA A 230 8.60 -10.23 0.27
N ASN A 231 8.34 -11.49 -0.11
CA ASN A 231 7.59 -12.41 0.76
C ASN A 231 8.34 -12.73 2.07
N LEU A 232 9.67 -12.90 2.01
CA LEU A 232 10.51 -13.11 3.20
C LEU A 232 10.59 -11.84 4.06
N ASN A 233 10.76 -10.68 3.44
CA ASN A 233 10.86 -9.40 4.14
C ASN A 233 9.57 -9.07 4.89
N ASP A 234 8.42 -9.23 4.22
CA ASP A 234 7.09 -9.11 4.83
C ASP A 234 6.96 -9.95 6.11
N ILE A 235 7.38 -11.22 6.08
CA ILE A 235 7.36 -12.12 7.24
C ILE A 235 8.23 -11.55 8.37
N ARG A 236 9.44 -11.10 8.01
CA ARG A 236 10.42 -10.54 8.95
C ARG A 236 9.90 -9.29 9.65
N ILE A 237 9.39 -8.32 8.90
CA ILE A 237 8.97 -7.03 9.48
C ILE A 237 7.70 -7.14 10.31
N THR A 238 6.78 -8.02 9.91
CA THR A 238 5.48 -8.16 10.56
C THR A 238 5.50 -9.07 11.78
N ALA A 239 6.62 -9.72 12.08
CA ALA A 239 6.80 -10.51 13.29
C ALA A 239 6.42 -9.72 14.57
N ARG A 240 6.73 -8.42 14.64
CA ARG A 240 6.34 -7.54 15.78
C ARG A 240 4.83 -7.33 15.90
N ASN A 241 4.08 -7.53 14.81
CA ASN A 241 2.65 -7.35 14.73
C ASN A 241 1.89 -8.66 14.46
N MET A 242 2.53 -9.81 14.68
CA MET A 242 2.02 -11.14 14.30
C MET A 242 0.61 -11.42 14.82
N LEU A 243 0.29 -10.96 16.03
CA LEU A 243 -1.01 -11.19 16.68
C LEU A 243 -2.18 -10.37 16.10
N GLN A 244 -1.90 -9.37 15.26
CA GLN A 244 -2.93 -8.55 14.62
C GLN A 244 -3.17 -8.95 13.16
N LEU A 245 -2.34 -9.86 12.64
CA LEU A 245 -2.47 -10.33 11.27
C LEU A 245 -3.48 -11.48 11.19
N PRO A 246 -4.25 -11.56 10.09
CA PRO A 246 -5.12 -12.70 9.86
C PRO A 246 -4.27 -13.98 9.71
N PRO A 247 -4.77 -15.16 10.11
CA PRO A 247 -4.03 -16.41 10.01
C PRO A 247 -3.49 -16.69 8.60
N GLU A 248 -4.24 -16.29 7.58
CA GLU A 248 -3.87 -16.48 6.18
C GLU A 248 -2.70 -15.59 5.75
N TYR A 249 -2.28 -14.60 6.54
CA TYR A 249 -1.16 -13.71 6.19
C TYR A 249 0.13 -14.50 5.95
N TYR A 250 0.44 -15.43 6.87
CA TYR A 250 1.66 -16.24 6.82
C TYR A 250 1.51 -17.43 5.88
N THR A 251 0.39 -18.16 5.96
CA THR A 251 0.17 -19.31 5.07
C THR A 251 0.21 -18.90 3.60
N ASN A 252 -0.37 -17.75 3.24
CA ASN A 252 -0.32 -17.25 1.87
C ASN A 252 1.10 -16.89 1.42
N ARG A 253 1.98 -16.43 2.31
CA ARG A 253 3.37 -16.07 1.96
C ARG A 253 4.25 -17.30 1.82
N ILE A 254 4.08 -18.26 2.73
CA ILE A 254 4.73 -19.57 2.64
C ILE A 254 4.35 -20.26 1.33
N LEU A 255 3.06 -20.28 0.97
CA LEU A 255 2.60 -20.87 -0.29
C LEU A 255 3.23 -20.20 -1.53
N ARG A 256 3.43 -18.87 -1.51
CA ARG A 256 4.10 -18.17 -2.64
C ARG A 256 5.54 -18.62 -2.79
N ILE A 257 6.28 -18.72 -1.68
CA ILE A 257 7.68 -19.16 -1.70
C ILE A 257 7.76 -20.62 -2.18
N VAL A 258 6.90 -21.51 -1.66
CA VAL A 258 6.89 -22.92 -2.03
C VAL A 258 6.52 -23.13 -3.51
N LEU A 259 5.52 -22.42 -4.01
CA LEU A 259 5.13 -22.51 -5.43
C LEU A 259 6.17 -21.91 -6.37
N PHE A 260 6.86 -20.83 -5.95
CA PHE A 260 8.02 -20.32 -6.66
C PHE A 260 9.15 -21.37 -6.74
N MET A 261 9.46 -22.05 -5.63
CA MET A 261 10.48 -23.11 -5.62
C MET A 261 10.13 -24.28 -6.55
N GLU A 262 8.85 -24.65 -6.60
CA GLU A 262 8.34 -25.69 -7.52
C GLU A 262 8.46 -25.25 -8.98
N GLU A 263 8.04 -24.02 -9.30
CA GLU A 263 8.06 -23.49 -10.66
C GLU A 263 9.46 -23.34 -11.24
N GLU A 264 10.41 -22.88 -10.44
CA GLU A 264 11.80 -22.66 -10.88
C GLU A 264 12.65 -23.94 -10.84
N GLY A 265 12.07 -25.08 -10.45
CA GLY A 265 12.81 -26.34 -10.33
C GLY A 265 13.99 -26.24 -9.37
N VAL A 266 13.94 -25.28 -8.45
CA VAL A 266 14.99 -24.99 -7.48
C VAL A 266 15.04 -26.19 -6.55
N GLU A 267 16.04 -27.06 -6.73
CA GLU A 267 16.29 -28.21 -5.85
C GLU A 267 16.31 -27.72 -4.42
N ARG A 268 15.19 -27.88 -3.69
CA ARG A 268 15.00 -27.62 -2.25
C ARG A 268 16.13 -26.80 -1.66
N THR A 269 16.31 -25.55 -2.13
CA THR A 269 17.57 -24.85 -1.85
C THR A 269 17.61 -24.62 -0.37
N GLU A 270 18.58 -25.24 0.30
CA GLU A 270 18.74 -25.15 1.76
C GLU A 270 18.74 -23.68 2.22
N HIS A 271 19.20 -22.78 1.34
CA HIS A 271 19.16 -21.35 1.52
C HIS A 271 17.76 -20.79 1.80
N LEU A 272 16.73 -21.10 1.00
CA LEU A 272 15.38 -20.55 1.21
C LEU A 272 14.73 -21.07 2.49
N TYR A 273 15.05 -22.31 2.91
CA TYR A 273 14.60 -22.81 4.22
C TYR A 273 15.23 -22.01 5.36
N GLY A 274 16.54 -21.78 5.29
CA GLY A 274 17.26 -20.96 6.25
C GLY A 274 16.71 -19.53 6.32
N GLU A 275 16.50 -18.89 5.17
CA GLU A 275 15.98 -17.53 5.09
C GLU A 275 14.54 -17.40 5.60
N LEU A 276 13.68 -18.38 5.30
CA LEU A 276 12.32 -18.41 5.85
C LEU A 276 12.35 -18.55 7.37
N GLY A 277 13.19 -19.44 7.90
CA GLY A 277 13.38 -19.61 9.34
C GLY A 277 13.89 -18.34 10.00
N LYS A 278 14.92 -17.71 9.44
CA LYS A 278 15.46 -16.43 9.91
C LYS A 278 14.40 -15.32 9.90
N ALA A 279 13.60 -15.20 8.84
CA ALA A 279 12.56 -14.18 8.75
C ALA A 279 11.60 -14.24 9.96
N PHE A 280 11.14 -15.43 10.34
CA PHE A 280 10.32 -15.57 11.55
C PHE A 280 11.09 -15.30 12.85
N ILE A 281 12.24 -15.95 12.99
CA ILE A 281 12.97 -16.01 14.26
C ILE A 281 13.59 -14.65 14.60
N GLU A 282 14.31 -14.02 13.66
CA GLU A 282 14.99 -12.75 13.89
C GLU A 282 13.99 -11.62 14.18
N GLY A 283 12.86 -11.59 13.48
CA GLY A 283 11.81 -10.61 13.72
C GLY A 283 11.23 -10.70 15.13
N LEU A 284 11.03 -11.92 15.65
CA LEU A 284 10.56 -12.16 17.02
C LEU A 284 11.65 -11.89 18.07
N PHE A 285 12.90 -12.29 17.83
CA PHE A 285 14.02 -11.96 18.72
C PHE A 285 14.19 -10.46 18.88
N SER A 286 14.10 -9.71 17.78
CA SER A 286 14.14 -8.24 17.81
C SER A 286 13.01 -7.65 18.67
N ALA A 287 11.81 -8.24 18.63
CA ALA A 287 10.69 -7.83 19.49
C ALA A 287 10.97 -8.12 20.98
N ILE A 288 11.51 -9.30 21.29
CA ILE A 288 11.89 -9.72 22.65
C ILE A 288 12.98 -8.82 23.22
N GLU A 289 14.01 -8.52 22.44
CA GLU A 289 15.09 -7.61 22.84
C GLU A 289 14.58 -6.20 23.13
N GLN A 290 13.73 -5.67 22.24
CA GLN A 290 13.09 -4.36 22.45
C GLN A 290 12.24 -4.37 23.73
N TYR A 291 11.46 -5.44 23.95
CA TYR A 291 10.65 -5.57 25.15
C TYR A 291 11.50 -5.65 26.42
N ARG A 292 12.60 -6.41 26.43
CA ARG A 292 13.49 -6.50 27.60
C ARG A 292 14.13 -5.17 27.96
N LYS A 293 14.48 -4.37 26.97
CA LYS A 293 15.16 -3.07 27.15
C LYS A 293 14.18 -1.96 27.53
N GLU A 294 13.02 -1.92 26.89
CA GLU A 294 12.10 -0.77 26.98
C GLU A 294 10.73 -1.09 27.58
N HIS A 295 10.45 -2.36 27.87
CA HIS A 295 9.16 -2.85 28.36
C HIS A 295 7.97 -2.60 27.41
N ARG A 296 8.26 -2.40 26.12
CA ARG A 296 7.27 -2.18 25.05
C ARG A 296 7.79 -2.66 23.70
N VAL A 297 6.89 -3.12 22.84
CA VAL A 297 7.19 -3.45 21.43
C VAL A 297 6.56 -2.39 20.54
N TYR A 298 7.37 -1.71 19.74
CA TYR A 298 6.93 -0.58 18.93
C TYR A 298 7.78 -0.37 17.67
N ARG A 299 7.27 0.47 16.77
CA ARG A 299 8.00 1.02 15.63
C ARG A 299 7.95 2.54 15.67
N THR A 300 9.07 3.18 15.39
CA THR A 300 9.17 4.63 15.26
C THR A 300 9.04 5.00 13.80
N PHE A 301 8.23 6.01 13.52
CA PHE A 301 8.08 6.63 12.21
C PHE A 301 8.55 8.07 12.29
N ARG A 302 9.14 8.55 11.21
CA ARG A 302 9.51 9.96 11.01
C ARG A 302 8.91 10.40 9.68
N CYS A 303 8.33 11.60 9.60
CA CYS A 303 7.82 12.14 8.35
C CYS A 303 7.87 13.68 8.33
N ARG A 304 7.98 14.24 7.12
CA ARG A 304 8.09 15.69 6.88
C ARG A 304 6.75 16.26 6.43
N PHE A 305 6.38 17.44 6.92
CA PHE A 305 5.16 18.18 6.57
C PHE A 305 5.48 19.64 6.26
N ARG A 306 4.78 20.28 5.33
CA ARG A 306 4.79 21.73 5.13
C ARG A 306 3.97 22.44 6.21
N SER A 307 2.82 21.89 6.61
CA SER A 307 1.96 22.44 7.65
C SER A 307 2.02 21.65 8.95
N ARG A 308 2.15 22.38 10.07
CA ARG A 308 2.08 21.81 11.42
C ARG A 308 0.70 21.20 11.70
N GLU A 309 -0.35 21.86 11.22
CA GLU A 309 -1.75 21.45 11.38
C GLU A 309 -1.99 20.09 10.71
N ASN A 310 -1.38 19.85 9.55
CA ASN A 310 -1.45 18.55 8.88
C ASN A 310 -0.71 17.44 9.64
N ALA A 311 0.39 17.76 10.32
CA ALA A 311 1.08 16.81 11.20
C ALA A 311 0.20 16.40 12.39
N LEU A 312 -0.46 17.36 13.04
CA LEU A 312 -1.40 17.09 14.13
C LEU A 312 -2.63 16.30 13.65
N ALA A 313 -3.18 16.66 12.47
CA ALA A 313 -4.29 15.95 11.87
C ALA A 313 -3.92 14.49 11.52
N LEU A 314 -2.66 14.21 11.12
CA LEU A 314 -2.21 12.84 10.92
C LEU A 314 -2.29 12.04 12.22
N MET A 315 -1.79 12.60 13.33
CA MET A 315 -1.83 11.92 14.63
C MET A 315 -3.26 11.59 15.04
N GLU A 316 -4.19 12.55 14.88
CA GLU A 316 -5.61 12.32 15.11
C GLU A 316 -6.19 11.20 14.24
N LEU A 317 -5.87 11.19 12.94
CA LEU A 317 -6.31 10.14 12.03
C LEU A 317 -5.77 8.76 12.46
N LEU A 318 -4.50 8.68 12.82
CA LEU A 318 -3.87 7.44 13.25
C LEU A 318 -4.49 6.92 14.56
N HIS A 319 -4.79 7.80 15.53
CA HIS A 319 -5.51 7.42 16.76
C HIS A 319 -6.91 6.88 16.48
N ARG A 320 -7.66 7.52 15.57
CA ARG A 320 -9.03 7.09 15.20
C ARG A 320 -9.06 5.73 14.50
N THR A 321 -8.01 5.40 13.75
CA THR A 321 -7.98 4.21 12.89
C THR A 321 -7.31 3.00 13.52
N SER A 322 -6.47 3.21 14.54
CA SER A 322 -5.65 2.17 15.19
C SER A 322 -6.33 1.62 16.45
N LYS A 323 -7.00 0.46 16.38
CA LYS A 323 -7.71 -0.12 17.54
C LYS A 323 -6.79 -0.84 18.55
N HIS A 324 -5.75 -1.52 18.09
CA HIS A 324 -4.83 -2.33 18.91
C HIS A 324 -3.39 -1.79 18.89
N ILE A 325 -3.21 -0.62 18.30
CA ILE A 325 -1.93 0.07 18.20
C ILE A 325 -2.11 1.40 18.90
N GLN A 326 -1.29 1.65 19.93
CA GLN A 326 -1.23 2.95 20.56
C GLN A 326 -0.24 3.82 19.78
N VAL A 327 -0.65 5.03 19.41
CA VAL A 327 0.20 5.97 18.67
C VAL A 327 0.65 7.06 19.63
N VAL A 328 1.96 7.27 19.77
CA VAL A 328 2.53 8.22 20.74
C VAL A 328 3.47 9.17 20.02
N GLU A 329 3.19 10.48 20.09
CA GLU A 329 4.10 11.49 19.58
C GLU A 329 5.41 11.46 20.38
N ARG A 330 6.54 11.47 19.68
CA ARG A 330 7.87 11.66 20.28
C ARG A 330 8.33 13.10 20.14
N GLU A 331 8.17 13.66 18.95
CA GLU A 331 8.67 14.99 18.62
C GLU A 331 7.88 15.59 17.45
N LEU A 332 7.60 16.90 17.55
CA LEU A 332 7.13 17.71 16.44
C LEU A 332 7.88 19.03 16.45
N LYS A 333 8.79 19.23 15.50
CA LYS A 333 9.64 20.42 15.42
C LYS A 333 9.80 20.92 14.00
N LYS A 334 10.15 22.20 13.84
CA LYS A 334 10.43 22.79 12.54
C LYS A 334 11.91 22.59 12.18
N GLU A 335 12.18 22.03 11.01
CA GLU A 335 13.50 21.90 10.39
C GLU A 335 13.44 22.44 8.96
N GLY A 336 14.09 23.58 8.71
CA GLY A 336 14.00 24.28 7.42
C GLY A 336 12.56 24.66 7.07
N ASP A 337 12.13 24.25 5.88
CA ASP A 337 10.78 24.50 5.36
C ASP A 337 9.73 23.47 5.83
N TYR A 338 10.15 22.46 6.60
CA TYR A 338 9.27 21.37 7.03
C TYR A 338 9.10 21.31 8.55
N TRP A 339 7.96 20.78 8.98
CA TRP A 339 7.71 20.23 10.30
C TRP A 339 8.01 18.74 10.27
N ILE A 340 8.91 18.31 11.13
CA ILE A 340 9.31 16.92 11.30
C ILE A 340 8.52 16.34 12.46
N LEU A 341 7.69 15.36 12.15
CA LEU A 341 6.95 14.57 13.13
C LEU A 341 7.65 13.23 13.30
N SER A 342 7.95 12.87 14.55
CA SER A 342 8.36 11.52 14.92
C SER A 342 7.38 10.93 15.93
N PHE A 343 6.94 9.70 15.72
CA PHE A 343 5.97 9.04 16.59
C PHE A 343 6.16 7.53 16.63
N ASP A 344 5.71 6.91 17.72
CA ASP A 344 5.74 5.46 17.89
C ASP A 344 4.36 4.84 17.64
N LYS A 345 4.34 3.71 16.95
CA LYS A 345 3.23 2.76 16.93
C LYS A 345 3.57 1.60 17.86
N ILE A 346 2.90 1.53 19.00
CA ILE A 346 3.10 0.51 20.04
C ILE A 346 2.10 -0.63 19.83
N PHE A 347 2.60 -1.86 19.70
CA PHE A 347 1.79 -3.06 19.52
C PHE A 347 1.39 -3.63 20.89
N LEU A 348 0.20 -3.25 21.36
CA LEU A 348 -0.24 -3.58 22.73
C LEU A 348 -0.36 -5.09 22.96
N ASN A 349 -0.94 -5.83 22.01
CA ASN A 349 -1.12 -7.27 22.13
C ASN A 349 0.23 -8.00 22.23
N MET A 350 1.20 -7.62 21.39
CA MET A 350 2.54 -8.22 21.42
C MET A 350 3.28 -7.85 22.71
N THR A 351 3.19 -6.59 23.13
CA THR A 351 3.78 -6.12 24.40
C THR A 351 3.22 -6.90 25.59
N GLY A 352 1.90 -7.08 25.66
CA GLY A 352 1.24 -7.85 26.71
C GLY A 352 1.61 -9.33 26.69
N LEU A 353 1.58 -9.96 25.50
CA LEU A 353 1.93 -11.38 25.37
C LEU A 353 3.37 -11.65 25.78
N LEU A 354 4.34 -10.87 25.30
CA LEU A 354 5.74 -11.04 25.67
C LEU A 354 5.94 -10.82 27.17
N GLY A 355 5.26 -9.85 27.77
CA GLY A 355 5.31 -9.65 29.22
C GLY A 355 4.81 -10.85 30.01
N HIS A 356 3.69 -11.45 29.58
CA HIS A 356 3.14 -12.65 30.19
C HIS A 356 4.08 -13.86 30.06
N LEU A 357 4.54 -14.15 28.84
CA LEU A 357 5.40 -15.31 28.55
C LEU A 357 6.77 -15.20 29.21
N LEU A 358 7.43 -14.04 29.11
CA LEU A 358 8.74 -13.84 29.72
C LEU A 358 8.68 -13.79 31.26
N GLY A 359 7.50 -13.51 31.83
CA GLY A 359 7.22 -13.64 33.26
C GLY A 359 6.92 -15.07 33.72
N GLY A 360 6.91 -16.06 32.82
CA GLY A 360 6.59 -17.46 33.15
C GLY A 360 5.09 -17.76 33.20
N GLY A 361 4.25 -16.93 32.57
CA GLY A 361 2.81 -17.12 32.52
C GLY A 361 2.39 -18.33 31.67
N LEU A 362 1.28 -18.96 32.06
CA LEU A 362 0.68 -20.09 31.34
C LEU A 362 -0.23 -19.62 30.19
N VAL A 363 -0.19 -20.31 29.06
CA VAL A 363 -1.12 -20.12 27.93
C VAL A 363 -1.92 -21.40 27.74
N PHE A 364 -3.24 -21.26 27.57
CA PHE A 364 -4.15 -22.37 27.28
C PHE A 364 -4.67 -22.18 25.85
N ASP A 365 -4.40 -23.16 24.99
CA ASP A 365 -4.76 -23.15 23.57
C ASP A 365 -5.98 -24.03 23.27
#